data_AF-A0A1Z5JXZ2-F1
#
_entry.id   AF-A0A1Z5JXZ2-F1
#
_cell.length_a   1.000
_cell.length_b   1.000
_cell.length_c   1.000
_cell.angle_alpha   90.00
_cell.angle_beta   90.00
_cell.angle_gamma   90.00
#
_symmetry.space_group_name_H-M   'P 1'
#
loop_
_entity.id
_entity.type
_entity.pdbx_description
1 polymer ?
#
loop_
_entity_poly.entity_id
_entity_poly.type
_entity_poly.pdbx_seq_one_letter_code
_entity_poly.pdbx_strand_id
1 'polypeptide(L)'
;MDSVNKNSSPHILLEFNKLAVSLLERGKSKEAMNHFLAGLTTVNTAEELVSDKDDSSPHNDARLFHTEDVLHATILPPLECADPSCNFFTLFDHALWYDETQLSNDPNDLSLVSSVYLYNIGLAFHREGFVRGKASLLHDALRFYRLAKECSFDSHCNSEDDHLILFAIHNNMGNIFAHFFDRVNARMCYKVMVELAPSMSRILAENEAFFATLYNLISGQEMFQFAPAA
;
A
#
# COMPACT_ATOMS: atom_id res chain seq x y z
N MET A 1 33.46 -2.95 21.80
CA MET A 1 32.19 -2.19 21.88
C MET A 1 31.64 -2.21 20.47
N ASP A 2 30.79 -3.20 20.21
CA ASP A 2 30.19 -3.41 18.90
C ASP A 2 29.22 -2.26 18.65
N SER A 3 29.46 -1.49 17.60
CA SER A 3 28.55 -0.46 17.14
C SER A 3 27.20 -1.11 16.87
N VAL A 4 26.21 -0.83 17.72
CA VAL A 4 24.82 -1.23 17.49
C VAL A 4 24.42 -0.63 16.15
N ASN A 5 24.25 -1.51 15.16
CA ASN A 5 24.06 -1.14 13.78
C ASN A 5 22.66 -0.53 13.62
N LYS A 6 22.56 0.81 13.60
CA LYS A 6 21.30 1.57 13.46
C LYS A 6 20.55 1.24 12.15
N ASN A 7 21.15 0.47 11.24
CA ASN A 7 20.57 0.06 9.96
C ASN A 7 19.74 -1.24 10.04
N SER A 8 19.48 -1.84 11.21
CA SER A 8 18.79 -3.13 11.29
C SER A 8 17.27 -3.07 11.08
N SER A 9 16.63 -1.91 11.29
CA SER A 9 15.17 -1.76 11.23
C SER A 9 14.53 -2.17 9.88
N PRO A 10 14.97 -1.66 8.71
CA PRO A 10 14.35 -2.01 7.44
C PRO A 10 14.53 -3.50 7.09
N HIS A 11 15.67 -4.10 7.40
CA HIS A 11 15.89 -5.54 7.17
C HIS A 11 14.96 -6.41 8.02
N ILE A 12 14.71 -6.03 9.29
CA ILE A 12 13.75 -6.74 10.13
C ILE A 12 12.34 -6.68 9.51
N LEU A 13 11.91 -5.49 9.07
CA LEU A 13 10.60 -5.34 8.40
C LEU A 13 10.51 -6.17 7.12
N LEU A 14 11.55 -6.19 6.30
CA LEU A 14 11.57 -6.99 5.08
C LEU A 14 11.43 -8.49 5.38
N GLU A 15 12.13 -9.02 6.37
CA GLU A 15 12.01 -10.44 6.76
C GLU A 15 10.60 -10.81 7.22
N PHE A 16 9.99 -9.97 8.07
CA PHE A 16 8.59 -10.15 8.46
C PHE A 16 7.64 -10.02 7.27
N ASN A 17 7.91 -9.10 6.34
CA ASN A 17 7.13 -8.92 5.13
C ASN A 17 7.13 -10.18 4.27
N LYS A 18 8.31 -10.74 3.97
CA LYS A 18 8.45 -11.93 3.11
C LYS A 18 7.60 -13.09 3.64
N LEU A 19 7.67 -13.35 4.95
CA LEU A 19 6.90 -14.42 5.57
C LEU A 19 5.38 -14.14 5.54
N ALA A 20 4.97 -12.92 5.92
CA ALA A 20 3.58 -12.55 6.01
C ALA A 20 2.90 -12.49 4.62
N VAL A 21 3.61 -12.04 3.58
CA VAL A 21 3.11 -12.08 2.21
C VAL A 21 2.88 -13.52 1.74
N SER A 22 3.81 -14.44 2.00
CA SER A 22 3.59 -15.86 1.67
C SER A 22 2.34 -16.45 2.36
N LEU A 23 2.00 -15.97 3.56
CA LEU A 23 0.76 -16.34 4.24
C LEU A 23 -0.47 -15.73 3.58
N LEU A 24 -0.41 -14.46 3.13
CA LEU A 24 -1.49 -13.81 2.37
C LEU A 24 -1.78 -14.54 1.06
N GLU A 25 -0.76 -14.95 0.33
CA GLU A 25 -0.90 -15.72 -0.93
C GLU A 25 -1.61 -17.06 -0.71
N ARG A 26 -1.46 -17.65 0.49
CA ARG A 26 -2.16 -18.89 0.90
C ARG A 26 -3.54 -18.64 1.50
N GLY A 27 -4.04 -17.41 1.46
CA GLY A 27 -5.33 -17.02 2.05
C GLY A 27 -5.36 -16.98 3.58
N LYS A 28 -4.20 -17.03 4.24
CA LYS A 28 -4.08 -17.05 5.71
C LYS A 28 -3.95 -15.63 6.28
N SER A 29 -4.92 -14.77 5.98
CA SER A 29 -4.88 -13.33 6.31
C SER A 29 -4.69 -13.04 7.80
N LYS A 30 -5.37 -13.79 8.68
CA LYS A 30 -5.18 -13.66 10.14
C LYS A 30 -3.75 -13.99 10.60
N GLU A 31 -3.15 -15.05 10.06
CA GLU A 31 -1.77 -15.43 10.41
C GLU A 31 -0.79 -14.36 9.93
N ALA A 32 -0.95 -13.89 8.69
CA ALA A 32 -0.15 -12.80 8.12
C ALA A 32 -0.22 -11.53 8.98
N MET A 33 -1.43 -11.12 9.39
CA MET A 33 -1.65 -9.97 10.27
C MET A 33 -0.86 -10.08 11.58
N ASN A 34 -0.86 -11.26 12.21
CA ASN A 34 -0.10 -11.47 13.45
C ASN A 34 1.41 -11.31 13.22
N HIS A 35 1.94 -11.82 12.09
CA HIS A 35 3.34 -11.66 11.73
C HIS A 35 3.70 -10.19 11.47
N PHE A 36 2.86 -9.47 10.74
CA PHE A 36 3.07 -8.04 10.50
C PHE A 36 3.14 -7.22 11.79
N LEU A 37 2.19 -7.45 12.70
CA LEU A 37 2.14 -6.75 13.99
C LEU A 37 3.32 -7.12 14.90
N ALA A 38 3.79 -8.37 14.84
CA ALA A 38 5.01 -8.79 15.55
C ALA A 38 6.26 -8.06 15.03
N GLY A 39 6.36 -7.84 13.71
CA GLY A 39 7.45 -7.06 13.12
C GLY A 39 7.45 -5.61 13.57
N LEU A 40 6.29 -4.94 13.58
CA LEU A 40 6.18 -3.57 14.11
C LEU A 40 6.59 -3.47 15.59
N THR A 41 6.14 -4.43 16.39
CA THR A 41 6.47 -4.47 17.83
C THR A 41 7.99 -4.61 18.01
N THR A 42 8.63 -5.45 17.20
CA THR A 42 10.07 -5.70 17.27
C THR A 42 10.87 -4.44 16.93
N VAL A 43 10.50 -3.73 15.86
CA VAL A 43 11.16 -2.47 15.47
C VAL A 43 11.03 -1.41 16.57
N ASN A 44 9.81 -1.19 17.09
CA ASN A 44 9.58 -0.20 18.14
C ASN A 44 10.39 -0.49 19.41
N THR A 45 10.47 -1.77 19.82
CA THR A 45 11.28 -2.15 20.98
C THR A 45 12.77 -1.96 20.76
N ALA A 46 13.25 -2.09 19.52
CA ALA A 46 14.65 -1.85 19.19
C ALA A 46 15.01 -0.36 19.24
N GLU A 47 14.09 0.52 18.83
CA GLU A 47 14.29 1.98 18.87
C GLU A 47 14.34 2.53 20.30
N GLU A 48 13.46 2.04 21.19
CA GLU A 48 13.47 2.41 22.61
C GLU A 48 14.82 2.10 23.28
N LEU A 49 15.46 0.98 22.93
CA LEU A 49 16.77 0.58 23.46
C LEU A 49 17.94 1.44 22.97
N VAL A 50 17.78 2.16 21.84
CA VAL A 50 18.81 3.01 21.24
C VAL A 50 18.69 4.46 21.72
N SER A 51 17.47 4.92 22.08
CA SER A 51 17.21 6.31 22.49
C SER A 51 17.82 6.70 23.84
N ASP A 52 18.18 5.74 24.71
CA ASP A 52 18.69 6.02 26.06
C ASP A 52 20.19 6.42 26.11
N LYS A 53 20.88 6.59 24.97
CA LYS A 53 22.35 6.64 24.95
C LYS A 53 23.07 7.88 24.41
N ASP A 54 22.43 8.88 23.81
CA ASP A 54 23.18 10.06 23.32
C ASP A 54 22.44 11.38 23.47
N ASP A 55 22.93 12.19 24.41
CA ASP A 55 22.49 13.54 24.72
C ASP A 55 23.52 14.53 24.15
N SER A 56 23.67 14.60 22.81
CA SER A 56 24.27 15.77 22.13
C SER A 56 24.20 15.75 20.60
N SER A 57 23.54 16.78 20.07
CA SER A 57 23.75 17.45 18.78
C SER A 57 22.76 17.17 17.64
N PRO A 58 22.20 18.24 17.04
CA PRO A 58 21.37 18.19 15.85
C PRO A 58 22.12 18.52 14.55
N HIS A 59 21.45 18.19 13.44
CA HIS A 59 21.55 18.67 12.06
C HIS A 59 22.16 17.77 10.97
N ASN A 60 21.23 17.45 10.05
CA ASN A 60 21.31 16.96 8.67
C ASN A 60 22.45 17.53 7.82
N ASP A 61 22.97 16.69 6.93
CA ASP A 61 22.99 16.95 5.48
C ASP A 61 23.44 15.68 4.74
N ALA A 62 22.69 15.23 3.73
CA ALA A 62 23.15 14.21 2.80
C ALA A 62 22.69 14.52 1.37
N ARG A 63 23.69 14.61 0.47
CA ARG A 63 23.58 14.87 -0.97
C ARG A 63 23.66 13.56 -1.77
N LEU A 64 22.69 13.41 -2.66
CA LEU A 64 22.65 12.86 -4.04
C LEU A 64 23.79 11.97 -4.56
N PHE A 65 23.46 10.75 -5.02
CA PHE A 65 23.91 10.12 -6.28
C PHE A 65 22.86 9.09 -6.77
N HIS A 66 22.66 8.99 -8.09
CA HIS A 66 21.69 8.11 -8.78
C HIS A 66 22.24 6.70 -9.05
N THR A 67 21.36 5.69 -9.12
CA THR A 67 21.16 4.78 -10.29
C THR A 67 19.93 3.88 -10.11
N GLU A 68 19.28 3.58 -11.23
CA GLU A 68 18.00 2.86 -11.42
C GLU A 68 18.09 1.35 -11.14
N ASP A 69 17.07 0.77 -10.49
CA ASP A 69 16.38 -0.46 -10.90
C ASP A 69 15.05 -0.63 -10.11
N VAL A 70 14.09 -1.30 -10.75
CA VAL A 70 12.61 -1.19 -10.56
C VAL A 70 12.06 -2.11 -9.46
N LEU A 71 11.07 -1.65 -8.68
CA LEU A 71 10.25 -2.52 -7.82
C LEU A 71 9.52 -3.57 -8.67
N HIS A 72 9.84 -4.85 -8.49
CA HIS A 72 9.08 -5.94 -9.11
C HIS A 72 7.76 -6.16 -8.38
N ALA A 73 6.81 -5.24 -8.55
CA ALA A 73 5.42 -5.54 -8.29
C ALA A 73 4.92 -6.51 -9.36
N THR A 74 5.06 -7.80 -9.06
CA THR A 74 4.38 -8.82 -9.84
C THR A 74 2.91 -8.75 -9.46
N ILE A 75 2.14 -7.94 -10.20
CA ILE A 75 0.69 -8.04 -10.19
C ILE A 75 0.39 -9.40 -10.82
N LEU A 76 0.14 -10.40 -9.99
CA LEU A 76 -0.33 -11.70 -10.47
C LEU A 76 -1.67 -11.49 -11.18
N PRO A 77 -1.94 -12.22 -12.27
CA PRO A 77 -3.18 -12.05 -13.01
C PRO A 77 -4.38 -12.21 -12.08
N PRO A 78 -5.38 -11.33 -12.18
CA PRO A 78 -6.54 -11.38 -11.30
C PRO A 78 -7.18 -12.77 -11.38
N LEU A 79 -7.52 -13.35 -10.22
CA LEU A 79 -8.39 -14.53 -10.19
C LEU A 79 -9.66 -14.18 -10.96
N GLU A 80 -9.86 -14.78 -12.13
CA GLU A 80 -11.00 -14.52 -13.01
C GLU A 80 -12.31 -14.76 -12.26
N CYS A 81 -12.84 -13.70 -11.66
CA CYS A 81 -14.17 -13.64 -11.09
C CYS A 81 -15.11 -13.39 -12.28
N ALA A 82 -15.60 -14.46 -12.90
CA ALA A 82 -16.47 -14.40 -14.08
C ALA A 82 -17.86 -13.75 -13.83
N ASP A 83 -18.09 -13.20 -12.65
CA ASP A 83 -19.34 -12.55 -12.28
C ASP A 83 -19.22 -11.02 -12.47
N PRO A 84 -20.03 -10.41 -13.37
CA PRO A 84 -20.04 -8.97 -13.58
C PRO A 84 -20.54 -8.15 -12.39
N SER A 85 -20.99 -8.80 -11.30
CA SER A 85 -21.23 -8.15 -10.01
C SER A 85 -19.98 -8.05 -9.12
N CYS A 86 -18.83 -8.63 -9.53
CA CYS A 86 -17.60 -8.54 -8.77
C CYS A 86 -17.15 -7.07 -8.62
N ASN A 87 -16.76 -6.73 -7.41
CA ASN A 87 -16.46 -5.37 -6.97
C ASN A 87 -15.29 -4.78 -7.78
N PHE A 88 -15.48 -3.61 -8.40
CA PHE A 88 -14.52 -2.98 -9.32
C PHE A 88 -13.16 -2.60 -8.69
N PHE A 89 -12.98 -2.86 -7.41
CA PHE A 89 -11.78 -2.53 -6.64
C PHE A 89 -10.93 -3.76 -6.25
N THR A 90 -10.96 -4.83 -7.02
CA THR A 90 -10.11 -6.02 -6.76
C THR A 90 -8.77 -5.95 -7.51
N LEU A 91 -8.37 -4.79 -8.03
CA LEU A 91 -7.13 -4.68 -8.82
C LEU A 91 -5.89 -4.93 -7.96
N PHE A 92 -5.92 -4.45 -6.71
CA PHE A 92 -4.83 -4.62 -5.75
C PHE A 92 -5.26 -5.49 -4.57
N ASP A 93 -5.69 -6.70 -4.89
CA ASP A 93 -5.89 -7.72 -3.85
C ASP A 93 -4.58 -8.40 -3.45
N HIS A 94 -3.48 -8.22 -4.20
CA HIS A 94 -2.17 -8.78 -3.91
C HIS A 94 -1.29 -7.91 -3.01
N ALA A 95 -0.45 -8.59 -2.23
CA ALA A 95 0.55 -7.95 -1.41
C ALA A 95 1.77 -7.55 -2.26
N LEU A 96 2.43 -6.47 -1.86
CA LEU A 96 3.59 -5.94 -2.56
C LEU A 96 4.89 -6.51 -1.96
N TRP A 97 5.86 -6.73 -2.82
CA TRP A 97 7.22 -7.12 -2.45
C TRP A 97 8.17 -5.97 -2.70
N TYR A 98 9.19 -5.84 -1.85
CA TYR A 98 10.31 -4.92 -2.04
C TYR A 98 11.58 -5.76 -2.16
N ASP A 99 12.40 -5.47 -3.18
CA ASP A 99 13.65 -6.18 -3.40
C ASP A 99 14.71 -5.66 -2.43
N GLU A 100 15.16 -6.51 -1.51
CA GLU A 100 16.19 -6.17 -0.53
C GLU A 100 17.52 -5.78 -1.18
N THR A 101 17.80 -6.26 -2.41
CA THR A 101 19.02 -5.89 -3.13
C THR A 101 19.05 -4.43 -3.55
N GLN A 102 17.87 -3.78 -3.63
CA GLN A 102 17.70 -2.37 -3.93
C GLN A 102 17.72 -1.49 -2.67
N LEU A 103 17.79 -2.09 -1.48
CA LEU A 103 17.82 -1.33 -0.23
C LEU A 103 19.17 -0.62 -0.10
N SER A 104 19.17 0.69 -0.33
CA SER A 104 20.30 1.54 -0.01
C SER A 104 20.13 2.16 1.39
N ASN A 105 21.11 2.94 1.83
CA ASN A 105 20.96 3.74 3.07
C ASN A 105 20.23 5.08 2.81
N ASP A 106 19.56 5.24 1.65
CA ASP A 106 18.77 6.42 1.33
C ASP A 106 17.51 6.46 2.23
N PRO A 107 17.21 7.58 2.91
CA PRO A 107 15.98 7.73 3.67
C PRO A 107 14.70 7.50 2.84
N ASN A 108 14.72 7.73 1.53
CA ASN A 108 13.58 7.45 0.65
C ASN A 108 13.27 5.94 0.57
N ASP A 109 14.28 5.08 0.58
CA ASP A 109 14.09 3.62 0.55
C ASP A 109 13.42 3.15 1.84
N LEU A 110 13.77 3.76 2.99
CA LEU A 110 13.12 3.46 4.26
C LEU A 110 11.63 3.85 4.24
N SER A 111 11.31 5.02 3.68
CA SER A 111 9.92 5.45 3.50
C SER A 111 9.14 4.51 2.59
N LEU A 112 9.72 4.09 1.47
CA LEU A 112 9.08 3.16 0.53
C LEU A 112 8.88 1.77 1.15
N VAL A 113 9.90 1.20 1.81
CA VAL A 113 9.78 -0.08 2.54
C VAL A 113 8.71 0.01 3.62
N SER A 114 8.69 1.10 4.39
CA SER A 114 7.68 1.32 5.43
C SER A 114 6.28 1.41 4.84
N SER A 115 6.12 2.13 3.73
CA SER A 115 4.85 2.24 3.01
C SER A 115 4.38 0.87 2.50
N VAL A 116 5.27 0.09 1.84
CA VAL A 116 4.98 -1.27 1.35
C VAL A 116 4.55 -2.17 2.50
N TYR A 117 5.29 -2.13 3.61
CA TYR A 117 4.99 -2.91 4.80
C TYR A 117 3.61 -2.57 5.36
N LEU A 118 3.34 -1.29 5.60
CA LEU A 118 2.06 -0.80 6.14
C LEU A 118 0.89 -1.08 5.20
N TYR A 119 1.08 -0.95 3.89
CA TYR A 119 0.10 -1.33 2.89
C TYR A 119 -0.28 -2.81 3.03
N ASN A 120 0.70 -3.71 3.17
CA ASN A 120 0.45 -5.13 3.31
C ASN A 120 -0.25 -5.49 4.64
N ILE A 121 0.02 -4.75 5.72
CA ILE A 121 -0.78 -4.86 6.96
C ILE A 121 -2.23 -4.50 6.66
N GLY A 122 -2.44 -3.35 6.02
CA GLY A 122 -3.77 -2.88 5.60
C GLY A 122 -4.50 -3.94 4.78
N LEU A 123 -3.81 -4.59 3.84
CA LEU A 123 -4.36 -5.66 3.01
C LEU A 123 -4.75 -6.90 3.82
N ALA A 124 -3.95 -7.30 4.80
CA ALA A 124 -4.28 -8.42 5.67
C ALA A 124 -5.57 -8.15 6.48
N PHE A 125 -5.68 -6.96 7.07
CA PHE A 125 -6.90 -6.52 7.78
C PHE A 125 -8.10 -6.41 6.83
N HIS A 126 -7.90 -5.87 5.62
CA HIS A 126 -8.91 -5.71 4.59
C HIS A 126 -9.52 -7.06 4.21
N ARG A 127 -8.68 -8.04 3.83
CA ARG A 127 -9.12 -9.39 3.47
C ARG A 127 -9.83 -10.10 4.63
N GLU A 128 -9.27 -10.06 5.83
CA GLU A 128 -9.89 -10.67 7.01
C GLU A 128 -11.23 -10.02 7.38
N GLY A 129 -11.31 -8.69 7.24
CA GLY A 129 -12.53 -7.90 7.47
C GLY A 129 -13.66 -8.30 6.53
N PHE A 130 -13.38 -8.46 5.23
CA PHE A 130 -14.34 -8.94 4.25
C PHE A 130 -14.77 -10.39 4.53
N VAL A 131 -13.82 -11.31 4.71
CA VAL A 131 -14.10 -12.73 4.96
C VAL A 131 -14.97 -12.92 6.20
N ARG A 132 -14.76 -12.11 7.26
CA ARG A 132 -15.55 -12.19 8.50
C ARG A 132 -16.77 -11.27 8.56
N GLY A 133 -16.95 -10.38 7.59
CA GLY A 133 -17.96 -9.30 7.66
C GLY A 133 -17.78 -8.39 8.87
N LYS A 134 -16.53 -8.09 9.27
CA LYS A 134 -16.22 -7.29 10.47
C LYS A 134 -15.79 -5.87 10.09
N ALA A 135 -16.70 -4.92 10.23
CA ALA A 135 -16.44 -3.50 9.96
C ALA A 135 -15.25 -2.92 10.74
N SER A 136 -15.00 -3.36 11.98
CA SER A 136 -13.86 -2.89 12.77
C SER A 136 -12.51 -3.19 12.09
N LEU A 137 -12.36 -4.37 11.48
CA LEU A 137 -11.13 -4.74 10.75
C LEU A 137 -10.96 -3.91 9.48
N LEU A 138 -12.05 -3.52 8.82
CA LEU A 138 -12.00 -2.62 7.67
C LEU A 138 -11.62 -1.20 8.07
N HIS A 139 -12.04 -0.73 9.25
CA HIS A 139 -11.54 0.55 9.80
C HIS A 139 -10.05 0.48 10.14
N ASP A 140 -9.58 -0.64 10.71
CA ASP A 140 -8.16 -0.86 10.95
C ASP A 140 -7.36 -0.88 9.62
N ALA A 141 -7.88 -1.53 8.58
CA ALA A 141 -7.30 -1.49 7.25
C ALA A 141 -7.17 -0.05 6.71
N LEU A 142 -8.23 0.76 6.79
CA LEU A 142 -8.19 2.18 6.41
C LEU A 142 -7.15 2.97 7.19
N ARG A 143 -6.96 2.66 8.49
CA ARG A 143 -5.92 3.30 9.31
C ARG A 143 -4.53 2.96 8.76
N PHE A 144 -4.24 1.69 8.48
CA PHE A 144 -2.94 1.29 7.94
C PHE A 144 -2.68 1.84 6.54
N TYR A 145 -3.69 1.89 5.66
CA TYR A 145 -3.56 2.52 4.35
C TYR A 145 -3.25 4.01 4.42
N ARG A 146 -3.80 4.73 5.41
CA ARG A 146 -3.46 6.15 5.64
C ARG A 146 -2.02 6.31 6.14
N LEU A 147 -1.57 5.46 7.06
CA LEU A 147 -0.18 5.48 7.52
C LEU A 147 0.79 5.16 6.36
N ALA A 148 0.49 4.15 5.55
CA ALA A 148 1.27 3.84 4.36
C ALA A 148 1.36 5.04 3.40
N LYS A 149 0.22 5.69 3.16
CA LYS A 149 0.14 6.91 2.35
C LYS A 149 1.06 8.00 2.89
N GLU A 150 1.00 8.28 4.19
CA GLU A 150 1.82 9.30 4.85
C GLU A 150 3.31 9.04 4.65
N CYS A 151 3.77 7.78 4.78
CA CYS A 151 5.16 7.41 4.48
C CYS A 151 5.58 7.73 3.04
N SER A 152 4.68 7.59 2.06
CA SER A 152 4.99 7.85 0.65
C SER A 152 5.08 9.34 0.30
N PHE A 153 4.42 10.25 1.04
CA PHE A 153 4.42 11.69 0.71
C PHE A 153 5.64 12.45 1.25
N ASP A 154 6.32 11.92 2.26
CA ASP A 154 7.53 12.55 2.81
C ASP A 154 8.72 12.43 1.84
N SER A 155 8.72 11.37 1.02
CA SER A 155 9.58 11.21 -0.15
C SER A 155 9.01 12.04 -1.29
N HIS A 156 9.81 12.84 -1.99
CA HIS A 156 9.32 13.56 -3.17
C HIS A 156 8.88 12.56 -4.26
N CYS A 157 7.58 12.19 -4.27
CA CYS A 157 6.96 11.17 -5.12
C CYS A 157 7.31 11.40 -6.60
N ASN A 158 8.37 10.76 -7.07
CA ASN A 158 8.83 10.92 -8.45
C ASN A 158 9.13 9.57 -9.12
N SER A 159 9.12 8.47 -8.36
CA SER A 159 9.33 7.14 -8.92
C SER A 159 8.01 6.51 -9.39
N GLU A 160 8.09 5.57 -10.34
CA GLU A 160 6.96 4.74 -10.74
C GLU A 160 6.44 3.91 -9.55
N ASP A 161 7.34 3.51 -8.65
CA ASP A 161 7.05 2.67 -7.49
C ASP A 161 6.23 3.44 -6.44
N ASP A 162 6.53 4.72 -6.22
CA ASP A 162 5.73 5.61 -5.38
C ASP A 162 4.30 5.76 -5.92
N HIS A 163 4.17 5.94 -7.24
CA HIS A 163 2.87 6.04 -7.89
C HIS A 163 2.09 4.73 -7.80
N LEU A 164 2.76 3.59 -7.96
CA LEU A 164 2.17 2.27 -7.84
C LEU A 164 1.60 2.04 -6.45
N ILE A 165 2.39 2.30 -5.41
CA ILE A 165 1.92 2.07 -4.04
C ILE A 165 0.77 3.00 -3.68
N LEU A 166 0.84 4.28 -4.09
CA LEU A 166 -0.25 5.23 -3.87
C LEU A 166 -1.53 4.82 -4.61
N PHE A 167 -1.39 4.29 -5.83
CA PHE A 167 -2.49 3.76 -6.61
C PHE A 167 -3.12 2.55 -5.90
N ALA A 168 -2.32 1.59 -5.43
CA ALA A 168 -2.78 0.41 -4.71
C ALA A 168 -3.50 0.77 -3.39
N ILE A 169 -2.93 1.70 -2.63
CA ILE A 169 -3.53 2.26 -1.42
C ILE A 169 -4.91 2.84 -1.72
N HIS A 170 -5.03 3.69 -2.75
CA HIS A 170 -6.31 4.31 -3.10
C HIS A 170 -7.33 3.35 -3.70
N ASN A 171 -6.88 2.33 -4.43
CA ASN A 171 -7.76 1.24 -4.87
C ASN A 171 -8.43 0.56 -3.66
N ASN A 172 -7.63 0.15 -2.67
CA ASN A 172 -8.14 -0.57 -1.51
C ASN A 172 -8.93 0.31 -0.53
N MET A 173 -8.52 1.57 -0.32
CA MET A 173 -9.31 2.53 0.45
C MET A 173 -10.67 2.79 -0.22
N GLY A 174 -10.67 2.99 -1.54
CA GLY A 174 -11.90 3.19 -2.31
C GLY A 174 -12.86 2.00 -2.18
N ASN A 175 -12.34 0.76 -2.22
CA ASN A 175 -13.11 -0.45 -1.98
C ASN A 175 -13.86 -0.40 -0.65
N ILE A 176 -13.13 -0.11 0.43
CA ILE A 176 -13.69 -0.07 1.78
C ILE A 176 -14.71 1.07 1.91
N PHE A 177 -14.44 2.25 1.36
CA PHE A 177 -15.41 3.36 1.39
C PHE A 177 -16.69 3.01 0.62
N ALA A 178 -16.57 2.36 -0.53
CA ALA A 178 -17.74 1.89 -1.28
C ALA A 178 -18.54 0.84 -0.50
N HIS A 179 -17.86 -0.08 0.19
CA HIS A 179 -18.51 -1.05 1.09
C HIS A 179 -19.31 -0.38 2.20
N PHE A 180 -18.82 0.75 2.73
CA PHE A 180 -19.54 1.57 3.72
C PHE A 180 -20.53 2.57 3.12
N PHE A 181 -20.78 2.53 1.80
CA PHE A 181 -21.59 3.52 1.08
C PHE A 181 -21.10 4.97 1.22
N ASP A 182 -19.84 5.18 1.59
CA ASP A 182 -19.19 6.49 1.65
C ASP A 182 -18.74 6.93 0.26
N ARG A 183 -19.71 7.39 -0.53
CA ARG A 183 -19.52 7.77 -1.93
C ARG A 183 -18.54 8.92 -2.11
N VAL A 184 -18.45 9.82 -1.12
CA VAL A 184 -17.58 11.00 -1.21
C VAL A 184 -16.13 10.57 -1.13
N ASN A 185 -15.77 9.79 -0.11
CA ASN A 185 -14.38 9.34 0.04
C ASN A 185 -13.99 8.32 -1.03
N ALA A 186 -14.89 7.42 -1.43
CA ALA A 186 -14.63 6.52 -2.56
C ALA A 186 -14.31 7.32 -3.85
N ARG A 187 -15.08 8.37 -4.15
CA ARG A 187 -14.82 9.27 -5.30
C ARG A 187 -13.47 9.97 -5.22
N MET A 188 -13.06 10.42 -4.03
CA MET A 188 -11.74 11.03 -3.86
C MET A 188 -10.61 10.04 -4.15
N CYS A 189 -10.71 8.80 -3.66
CA CYS A 189 -9.74 7.75 -3.99
C CYS A 189 -9.66 7.51 -5.51
N TYR A 190 -10.80 7.42 -6.18
CA TYR A 190 -10.85 7.25 -7.63
C TYR A 190 -10.20 8.41 -8.39
N LYS A 191 -10.46 9.66 -7.98
CA LYS A 191 -9.89 10.84 -8.64
C LYS A 191 -8.36 10.78 -8.64
N VAL A 192 -7.76 10.43 -7.50
CA VAL A 192 -6.31 10.32 -7.40
C VAL A 192 -5.78 9.16 -8.26
N MET A 193 -6.47 8.01 -8.30
CA MET A 193 -6.06 6.90 -9.18
C MET A 193 -6.04 7.32 -10.66
N VAL A 194 -6.99 8.14 -11.11
CA VAL A 194 -7.02 8.67 -12.48
C VAL A 194 -5.85 9.62 -12.74
N GLU A 195 -5.53 10.48 -11.78
CA GLU A 195 -4.39 11.40 -11.86
C GLU A 195 -3.05 10.64 -11.95
N LEU A 196 -2.95 9.48 -11.29
CA LEU A 196 -1.77 8.60 -11.31
C LEU A 196 -1.71 7.65 -12.52
N ALA A 197 -2.83 7.41 -13.21
CA ALA A 197 -2.87 6.44 -14.30
C ALA A 197 -1.84 6.70 -15.42
N PRO A 198 -1.58 7.94 -15.86
CA PRO A 198 -0.60 8.20 -16.91
C PRO A 198 0.84 7.77 -16.55
N SER A 199 1.24 7.91 -15.28
CA SER A 199 2.58 7.52 -14.82
C SER A 199 2.73 6.01 -14.63
N MET A 200 1.61 5.29 -14.64
CA MET A 200 1.51 3.85 -14.41
C MET A 200 1.29 3.07 -15.71
N SER A 201 1.33 3.72 -16.88
CA SER A 201 0.88 3.17 -18.17
C SER A 201 1.41 1.78 -18.51
N ARG A 202 2.66 1.44 -18.13
CA ARG A 202 3.25 0.12 -18.34
C ARG A 202 2.52 -0.98 -17.55
N ILE A 203 2.37 -0.77 -16.25
CA ILE A 203 1.69 -1.70 -15.33
C ILE A 203 0.20 -1.81 -15.68
N LEU A 204 -0.40 -0.72 -16.15
CA LEU A 204 -1.83 -0.65 -16.47
C LEU A 204 -2.17 -1.20 -17.85
N ALA A 205 -1.23 -1.21 -18.80
CA ALA A 205 -1.43 -1.84 -20.11
C ALA A 205 -1.71 -3.34 -20.00
N GLU A 206 -1.22 -3.98 -18.94
CA GLU A 206 -1.50 -5.39 -18.65
C GLU A 206 -2.93 -5.61 -18.10
N ASN A 207 -3.66 -4.53 -17.78
CA ASN A 207 -4.97 -4.54 -17.13
C ASN A 207 -6.00 -3.63 -17.84
N GLU A 208 -6.04 -3.65 -19.18
CA GLU A 208 -6.95 -2.81 -20.00
C GLU A 208 -8.42 -2.87 -19.58
N ALA A 209 -8.92 -4.05 -19.22
CA ALA A 209 -10.32 -4.25 -18.82
C ALA A 209 -10.70 -3.45 -17.56
N PHE A 210 -9.78 -3.35 -16.60
CA PHE A 210 -9.97 -2.54 -15.41
C PHE A 210 -10.06 -1.05 -15.79
N PHE A 211 -9.21 -0.57 -16.69
CA PHE A 211 -9.21 0.83 -17.10
C PHE A 211 -10.43 1.23 -17.90
N ALA A 212 -10.85 0.39 -18.84
CA ALA A 212 -12.10 0.60 -19.55
C ALA A 212 -13.27 0.75 -18.54
N THR A 213 -13.27 -0.08 -17.50
CA THR A 213 -14.28 -0.05 -16.45
C THR A 213 -14.16 1.19 -15.55
N LEU A 214 -12.95 1.53 -15.10
CA LEU A 214 -12.66 2.71 -14.29
C LEU A 214 -13.07 3.99 -15.04
N TYR A 215 -12.67 4.11 -16.31
CA TYR A 215 -12.99 5.22 -17.20
C TYR A 215 -14.50 5.34 -17.45
N ASN A 216 -15.20 4.21 -17.68
CA ASN A 216 -16.65 4.19 -17.85
C ASN A 216 -17.39 4.56 -16.57
N LEU A 217 -16.89 4.19 -15.39
CA LEU A 217 -17.48 4.58 -14.11
C LEU A 217 -17.44 6.10 -13.90
N ILE A 218 -16.35 6.74 -14.32
CA ILE A 218 -16.16 8.19 -14.22
C ILE A 218 -17.01 8.91 -15.26
N SER A 219 -16.90 8.49 -16.52
CA SER A 219 -17.59 9.12 -17.66
C SER A 219 -19.10 8.91 -17.61
N GLY A 220 -19.54 7.76 -17.08
CA GLY A 220 -20.95 7.44 -16.93
C GLY A 220 -21.66 8.21 -15.81
N GLN A 221 -20.94 8.69 -14.78
CA GLN A 221 -21.57 9.39 -13.66
C GLN A 221 -21.88 10.87 -13.94
N GLU A 222 -21.29 11.49 -14.97
CA GLU A 222 -21.73 12.82 -15.42
C GLU A 222 -23.08 12.77 -16.17
N MET A 223 -23.51 11.59 -16.63
CA MET A 223 -24.69 11.42 -17.49
C MET A 223 -26.01 11.10 -16.76
N PHE A 224 -26.01 10.87 -15.45
CA PHE A 224 -27.26 10.64 -14.70
C PHE A 224 -27.77 11.92 -14.02
N GLN A 225 -28.04 12.97 -14.81
CA GLN A 225 -29.11 13.88 -14.43
C GLN A 225 -30.42 13.09 -14.59
N PHE A 226 -30.90 12.50 -13.50
CA PHE A 226 -32.26 11.96 -13.48
C PHE A 226 -33.19 13.07 -13.92
N ALA A 227 -33.92 12.84 -15.02
CA ALA A 227 -34.99 13.75 -15.42
C ALA A 227 -35.90 13.98 -14.19
N PRO A 228 -36.29 15.23 -13.89
CA PRO A 228 -37.13 15.50 -12.74
C PRO A 228 -38.39 14.65 -12.84
N ALA A 229 -38.72 13.93 -11.77
CA ALA A 229 -39.93 13.12 -11.72
C ALA A 229 -41.15 14.03 -11.96
N ALA A 230 -41.92 13.70 -13.00
CA ALA A 230 -43.14 14.40 -13.39
C ALA A 230 -44.32 14.04 -12.50
#